data_AF-A0A518CQL7-F1
#
_entry.id   AF-A0A518CQL7-F1
#
_cell.length_a   1.000
_cell.length_b   1.000
_cell.length_c   1.000
_cell.angle_alpha   90.00
_cell.angle_beta   90.00
_cell.angle_gamma   90.00
#
_symmetry.space_group_name_H-M   'P 1'
#
loop_
_entity.id
_entity.type
_entity.pdbx_description
1 polymer ?
#
loop_
_entity_poly.entity_id
_entity_poly.type
_entity_poly.pdbx_seq_one_letter_code
_entity_poly.pdbx_strand_id
1 'polypeptide(L)'
;MNRLFVTSGLMAAMAVAVLTVDAYSKEEKQAELPVALEGNCAVCLLDGDAVVKGTEKYTVEYDGQRYLFPDESTQQKFTKNPAKYAPVLNGDCTVCYEHGGHRPAGKVEHHVAYEGRLYLFPSEGVMKKFTDSPEDFVDADLAYDGNCAVCLIDGGAENPGKAEFTAHYKGMRYQFPNAALQKKFEESPAQYAVKDEAEAKTSSTPKSGKTVSIEGRSACAGCEFKVRPTLNPEELGLAVVVSDTEIYIIEKAHESYSKIYDDRFDSVKLAVKGKVLKKEGRYTWIEPENVTVAQ
;
A
#
# COMPACT_ATOMS: atom_id res chain seq x y z
N MET A 1 -64.00 -44.58 -38.87
CA MET A 1 -64.25 -44.13 -40.27
C MET A 1 -63.19 -43.07 -40.58
N ASN A 2 -61.97 -43.42 -40.96
CA ASN A 2 -61.45 -43.92 -42.24
C ASN A 2 -61.83 -43.08 -43.48
N ARG A 3 -60.76 -42.61 -44.16
CA ARG A 3 -60.58 -42.22 -45.57
C ARG A 3 -60.42 -40.72 -45.84
N LEU A 4 -59.18 -40.27 -46.09
CA LEU A 4 -58.45 -40.24 -47.39
C LEU A 4 -59.08 -39.30 -48.41
N PHE A 5 -58.40 -38.19 -48.72
CA PHE A 5 -58.28 -37.68 -50.09
C PHE A 5 -56.91 -37.02 -50.29
N VAL A 6 -56.30 -37.40 -51.41
CA VAL A 6 -55.01 -36.98 -51.96
C VAL A 6 -55.27 -35.91 -53.00
N THR A 7 -54.48 -34.82 -53.01
CA THR A 7 -54.05 -34.05 -54.20
C THR A 7 -52.93 -33.09 -53.75
N SER A 8 -51.65 -33.35 -54.05
CA SER A 8 -50.91 -32.92 -55.25
C SER A 8 -51.01 -31.41 -55.54
N GLY A 9 -49.92 -30.68 -55.29
CA GLY A 9 -49.87 -29.22 -55.47
C GLY A 9 -48.49 -28.61 -55.24
N LEU A 10 -47.58 -28.85 -56.19
CA LEU A 10 -46.56 -27.95 -56.73
C LEU A 10 -45.69 -27.08 -55.78
N MET A 11 -44.40 -27.45 -55.78
CA MET A 11 -43.19 -26.70 -55.47
C MET A 11 -43.26 -25.17 -55.59
N ALA A 12 -42.89 -24.48 -54.50
CA ALA A 12 -42.18 -23.21 -54.54
C ALA A 12 -40.98 -23.32 -53.60
N ALA A 13 -39.80 -23.59 -54.15
CA ALA A 13 -38.54 -23.64 -53.43
C ALA A 13 -38.13 -22.21 -53.04
N MET A 14 -38.41 -21.82 -51.80
CA MET A 14 -37.89 -20.59 -51.20
C MET A 14 -36.47 -20.89 -50.74
N ALA A 15 -35.47 -20.46 -51.52
CA ALA A 15 -34.07 -20.55 -51.14
C ALA A 15 -33.82 -19.58 -49.96
N VAL A 16 -33.88 -20.11 -48.74
CA VAL A 16 -33.43 -19.39 -47.55
C VAL A 16 -31.90 -19.45 -47.55
N ALA A 17 -31.26 -18.34 -47.94
CA ALA A 17 -29.82 -18.18 -47.77
C ALA A 17 -29.52 -18.14 -46.27
N VAL A 18 -29.10 -19.28 -45.72
CA VAL A 18 -28.59 -19.39 -44.36
C VAL A 18 -27.22 -18.72 -44.35
N LEU A 19 -27.17 -17.45 -43.95
CA LEU A 19 -25.93 -16.79 -43.56
C LEU A 19 -25.49 -17.43 -42.24
N THR A 20 -24.59 -18.41 -42.31
CA THR A 20 -23.90 -18.90 -41.12
C THR A 20 -23.00 -17.78 -40.64
N VAL A 21 -23.47 -17.02 -39.64
CA VAL A 21 -22.59 -16.21 -38.81
C VAL A 21 -21.70 -17.20 -38.05
N ASP A 22 -20.48 -17.40 -38.55
CA ASP A 22 -19.43 -18.05 -37.77
C ASP A 22 -19.18 -17.16 -36.55
N ALA A 23 -19.83 -17.50 -35.45
CA ALA A 23 -19.56 -16.93 -34.14
C ALA A 23 -18.14 -17.33 -33.77
N TYR A 24 -17.18 -16.49 -34.13
CA TYR A 24 -15.80 -16.56 -33.66
C TYR A 24 -15.81 -16.20 -32.17
N SER A 25 -16.15 -17.18 -31.31
CA SER A 25 -15.96 -17.07 -29.87
C SER A 25 -14.47 -17.21 -29.59
N LYS A 26 -13.80 -16.08 -29.42
CA LYS A 26 -12.44 -16.00 -28.89
C LYS A 26 -12.51 -16.46 -27.43
N GLU A 27 -12.22 -17.73 -27.17
CA GLU A 27 -11.97 -18.21 -25.80
C GLU A 27 -10.76 -17.45 -25.26
N GLU A 28 -11.02 -16.43 -24.44
CA GLU A 28 -9.95 -15.79 -23.66
C GLU A 28 -9.46 -16.81 -22.66
N LYS A 29 -8.28 -17.40 -22.94
CA LYS A 29 -7.54 -18.21 -22.00
C LYS A 29 -7.30 -17.37 -20.74
N GLN A 30 -8.13 -17.58 -19.72
CA GLN A 30 -8.00 -16.93 -18.42
C GLN A 30 -6.56 -17.15 -17.93
N ALA A 31 -5.81 -16.06 -17.78
CA ALA A 31 -4.43 -16.13 -17.32
C ALA A 31 -4.42 -16.75 -15.93
N GLU A 32 -3.63 -17.81 -15.74
CA GLU A 32 -3.46 -18.42 -14.43
C GLU A 32 -2.85 -17.40 -13.46
N LEU A 33 -3.36 -17.38 -12.23
CA LEU A 33 -2.84 -16.50 -11.19
C LEU A 33 -1.36 -16.84 -10.91
N PRO A 34 -0.53 -15.82 -10.63
CA PRO A 34 0.88 -16.01 -10.30
C PRO A 34 1.04 -16.87 -9.05
N VAL A 35 2.12 -17.66 -9.01
CA VAL A 35 2.49 -18.46 -7.85
C VAL A 35 3.22 -17.57 -6.85
N ALA A 36 2.68 -17.48 -5.63
CA ALA A 36 3.28 -16.74 -4.53
C ALA A 36 4.54 -17.42 -4.02
N LEU A 37 5.45 -16.63 -3.43
CA LEU A 37 6.60 -17.11 -2.66
C LEU A 37 7.49 -18.11 -3.41
N GLU A 38 7.57 -17.98 -4.73
CA GLU A 38 8.31 -18.91 -5.59
C GLU A 38 7.85 -20.37 -5.39
N GLY A 39 6.59 -20.59 -4.99
CA GLY A 39 6.00 -21.89 -4.69
C GLY A 39 6.36 -22.46 -3.32
N ASN A 40 6.87 -21.65 -2.40
CA ASN A 40 7.16 -22.07 -1.03
C ASN A 40 5.98 -21.79 -0.08
N CYS A 41 5.92 -22.57 0.98
CA CYS A 41 4.85 -22.59 1.95
C CYS A 41 4.87 -21.35 2.87
N ALA A 42 3.88 -20.47 2.73
CA ALA A 42 3.72 -19.27 3.57
C ALA A 42 3.65 -19.58 5.07
N VAL A 43 2.94 -20.65 5.43
CA VAL A 43 2.81 -21.11 6.82
C VAL A 43 4.15 -21.59 7.37
N CYS A 44 4.96 -22.24 6.54
CA CYS A 44 6.25 -22.79 6.93
C CYS A 44 7.29 -21.67 7.12
N LEU A 45 7.23 -20.63 6.28
CA LEU A 45 8.04 -19.42 6.47
C LEU A 45 7.65 -18.70 7.76
N LEU A 46 6.37 -18.42 7.99
CA LEU A 46 5.94 -17.61 9.12
C LEU A 46 6.01 -18.34 10.48
N ASP A 47 5.48 -19.57 10.57
CA ASP A 47 5.46 -20.32 11.84
C ASP A 47 6.78 -21.06 12.12
N GLY A 48 7.55 -21.39 11.06
CA GLY A 48 8.67 -22.32 11.13
C GLY A 48 10.02 -21.78 10.68
N ASP A 49 10.08 -20.54 10.17
CA ASP A 49 11.31 -19.91 9.62
C ASP A 49 11.99 -20.81 8.56
N ALA A 50 11.18 -21.51 7.77
CA ALA A 50 11.64 -22.59 6.90
C ALA A 50 11.15 -22.44 5.45
N VAL A 51 12.09 -22.45 4.51
CA VAL A 51 11.81 -22.49 3.06
C VAL A 51 11.45 -23.92 2.66
N VAL A 52 10.16 -24.23 2.65
CA VAL A 52 9.63 -25.54 2.28
C VAL A 52 8.82 -25.43 1.00
N LYS A 53 9.21 -26.19 -0.02
CA LYS A 53 8.52 -26.21 -1.31
C LYS A 53 7.13 -26.82 -1.17
N GLY A 54 6.12 -26.13 -1.70
CA GLY A 54 4.77 -26.64 -1.82
C GLY A 54 4.57 -27.47 -3.08
N THR A 55 3.36 -28.00 -3.24
CA THR A 55 2.97 -28.80 -4.41
C THR A 55 1.66 -28.27 -4.98
N GLU A 56 1.45 -28.45 -6.30
CA GLU A 56 0.19 -28.06 -6.97
C GLU A 56 -1.03 -28.77 -6.37
N LYS A 57 -0.84 -29.94 -5.75
CA LYS A 57 -1.89 -30.71 -5.09
C LYS A 57 -2.53 -29.96 -3.90
N TYR A 58 -1.74 -29.18 -3.17
CA TYR A 58 -2.18 -28.44 -2.00
C TYR A 58 -2.05 -26.94 -2.28
N THR A 59 -3.02 -26.41 -3.02
CA THR A 59 -3.03 -25.01 -3.47
C THR A 59 -4.20 -24.26 -2.84
N VAL A 60 -4.00 -22.98 -2.53
CA VAL A 60 -5.06 -22.03 -2.11
C VAL A 60 -4.87 -20.73 -2.88
N GLU A 61 -5.94 -20.19 -3.43
CA GLU A 61 -5.93 -18.87 -4.06
C GLU A 61 -6.32 -17.80 -3.02
N TYR A 62 -5.52 -16.74 -2.94
CA TYR A 62 -5.79 -15.62 -2.05
C TYR A 62 -5.17 -14.33 -2.60
N ASP A 63 -5.95 -13.25 -2.58
CA ASP A 63 -5.54 -11.90 -3.01
C ASP A 63 -4.75 -11.85 -4.33
N GLY A 64 -5.26 -12.57 -5.34
CA GLY A 64 -4.70 -12.59 -6.68
C GLY A 64 -3.45 -13.47 -6.86
N GLN A 65 -3.13 -14.35 -5.91
CA GLN A 65 -2.01 -15.28 -6.01
C GLN A 65 -2.40 -16.71 -5.63
N ARG A 66 -1.64 -17.69 -6.13
CA ARG A 66 -1.72 -19.09 -5.72
C ARG A 66 -0.63 -19.42 -4.71
N TYR A 67 -1.03 -19.90 -3.54
CA TYR A 67 -0.14 -20.37 -2.48
C TYR A 67 -0.08 -21.89 -2.47
N LEU A 68 1.13 -22.45 -2.46
CA LEU A 68 1.37 -23.89 -2.54
C LEU A 68 1.89 -24.40 -1.19
N PHE A 69 1.43 -25.59 -0.79
CA PHE A 69 1.74 -26.19 0.50
C PHE A 69 2.31 -27.61 0.34
N PRO A 70 3.20 -28.06 1.26
CA PRO A 70 3.78 -29.39 1.21
C PRO A 70 2.77 -30.48 1.56
N ASP A 71 1.78 -30.15 2.39
CA ASP A 71 0.78 -31.09 2.90
C ASP A 71 -0.57 -30.41 3.17
N GLU A 72 -1.57 -31.24 3.47
CA GLU A 72 -2.92 -30.79 3.79
C GLU A 72 -2.99 -29.98 5.10
N SER A 73 -2.11 -30.26 6.07
CA SER A 73 -2.16 -29.60 7.38
C SER A 73 -1.80 -28.12 7.26
N THR A 74 -0.71 -27.82 6.54
CA THR A 74 -0.25 -26.46 6.26
C THR A 74 -1.22 -25.72 5.34
N GLN A 75 -1.79 -26.38 4.34
CA GLN A 75 -2.87 -25.83 3.52
C GLN A 75 -4.07 -25.41 4.38
N GLN A 76 -4.56 -26.28 5.27
CA GLN A 76 -5.70 -25.99 6.14
C GLN A 76 -5.43 -24.85 7.11
N LYS A 77 -4.20 -24.71 7.62
CA LYS A 77 -3.80 -23.55 8.44
C LYS A 77 -3.97 -22.25 7.66
N PHE A 78 -3.48 -22.21 6.42
CA PHE A 78 -3.61 -21.04 5.56
C PHE A 78 -5.08 -20.73 5.25
N THR A 79 -5.85 -21.72 4.79
CA THR A 79 -7.28 -21.54 4.45
C THR A 79 -8.11 -20.97 5.60
N LYS A 80 -7.79 -21.33 6.86
CA LYS A 80 -8.51 -20.81 8.04
C LYS A 80 -8.26 -19.33 8.30
N ASN A 81 -7.09 -18.82 7.97
CA ASN A 81 -6.73 -17.42 8.19
C ASN A 81 -5.65 -16.96 7.19
N PRO A 82 -6.01 -16.78 5.91
CA PRO A 82 -5.03 -16.47 4.89
C PRO A 82 -4.35 -15.12 5.11
N ALA A 83 -5.09 -14.13 5.65
CA ALA A 83 -4.58 -12.81 5.98
C ALA A 83 -3.41 -12.83 6.99
N LYS A 84 -3.36 -13.83 7.89
CA LYS A 84 -2.23 -13.99 8.82
C LYS A 84 -0.95 -14.42 8.09
N TYR A 85 -1.06 -15.33 7.13
CA TYR A 85 0.09 -16.02 6.55
C TYR A 85 0.54 -15.41 5.22
N ALA A 86 -0.37 -14.75 4.49
CA ALA A 86 -0.02 -14.04 3.28
C ALA A 86 1.03 -12.96 3.59
N PRO A 87 2.10 -12.86 2.79
CA PRO A 87 3.11 -11.83 3.00
C PRO A 87 2.54 -10.43 2.77
N VAL A 88 3.06 -9.48 3.54
CA VAL A 88 2.74 -8.05 3.41
C VAL A 88 3.04 -7.58 1.99
N LEU A 89 2.17 -6.70 1.46
CA LEU A 89 2.23 -6.26 0.06
C LEU A 89 2.30 -7.43 -0.94
N ASN A 90 1.63 -8.54 -0.65
CA ASN A 90 1.67 -9.73 -1.50
C ASN A 90 3.09 -10.31 -1.72
N GLY A 91 4.05 -9.97 -0.86
CA GLY A 91 5.46 -10.39 -0.97
C GLY A 91 6.36 -9.36 -1.64
N ASP A 92 5.84 -8.17 -1.93
CA ASP A 92 6.65 -7.06 -2.40
C ASP A 92 7.36 -6.34 -1.26
N CYS A 93 8.46 -5.68 -1.62
CA CYS A 93 9.33 -4.97 -0.71
C CYS A 93 8.65 -3.73 -0.06
N THR A 94 8.33 -3.82 1.24
CA THR A 94 7.78 -2.69 2.02
C THR A 94 8.72 -1.49 2.09
N VAL A 95 10.02 -1.74 2.29
CA VAL A 95 11.05 -0.68 2.31
C VAL A 95 11.13 0.07 0.97
N CYS A 96 10.97 -0.64 -0.14
CA CYS A 96 11.05 -0.08 -1.48
C CYS A 96 9.79 0.73 -1.82
N TYR A 97 8.65 0.27 -1.31
CA TYR A 97 7.37 0.95 -1.44
C TYR A 97 7.37 2.26 -0.66
N GLU A 98 7.81 2.25 0.60
CA GLU A 98 7.88 3.45 1.45
C GLU A 98 8.90 4.48 0.94
N HIS A 99 10.06 4.04 0.44
CA HIS A 99 11.11 4.96 -0.02
C HIS A 99 11.01 5.40 -1.49
N GLY A 100 10.13 4.81 -2.29
CA GLY A 100 10.05 5.16 -3.71
C GLY A 100 8.79 4.75 -4.45
N GLY A 101 7.77 4.21 -3.77
CA GLY A 101 6.53 3.76 -4.39
C GLY A 101 6.65 2.51 -5.27
N HIS A 102 7.85 1.93 -5.37
CA HIS A 102 8.08 0.73 -6.17
C HIS A 102 7.79 -0.53 -5.37
N ARG A 103 7.20 -1.53 -6.02
CA ARG A 103 6.89 -2.83 -5.42
C ARG A 103 7.65 -3.96 -6.12
N PRO A 104 9.00 -3.99 -6.03
CA PRO A 104 9.72 -5.16 -6.50
C PRO A 104 9.41 -6.35 -5.58
N ALA A 105 9.19 -7.52 -6.18
CA ALA A 105 9.01 -8.76 -5.45
C ALA A 105 10.24 -9.06 -4.58
N GLY A 106 9.98 -9.46 -3.34
CA GLY A 106 11.01 -10.01 -2.46
C GLY A 106 11.33 -11.46 -2.78
N LYS A 107 12.34 -12.01 -2.08
CA LYS A 107 12.76 -13.40 -2.22
C LYS A 107 12.63 -14.16 -0.93
N VAL A 108 12.32 -15.45 -1.01
CA VAL A 108 12.08 -16.27 0.19
C VAL A 108 13.33 -16.42 1.08
N GLU A 109 14.53 -16.33 0.51
CA GLU A 109 15.79 -16.30 1.28
C GLU A 109 16.01 -15.01 2.07
N HIS A 110 15.21 -13.97 1.81
CA HIS A 110 15.27 -12.67 2.45
C HIS A 110 13.93 -12.35 3.11
N HIS A 111 13.35 -13.34 3.78
CA HIS A 111 12.13 -13.18 4.53
C HIS A 111 12.41 -12.74 5.97
N VAL A 112 11.46 -12.02 6.55
CA VAL A 112 11.45 -11.66 7.96
C VAL A 112 10.07 -11.94 8.53
N ALA A 113 10.01 -12.73 9.60
CA ALA A 113 8.82 -12.83 10.44
C ALA A 113 8.91 -11.75 11.53
N TYR A 114 8.00 -10.78 11.52
CA TYR A 114 7.96 -9.70 12.50
C TYR A 114 6.52 -9.45 12.95
N GLU A 115 6.28 -9.41 14.26
CA GLU A 115 4.95 -9.23 14.86
C GLU A 115 3.85 -10.15 14.28
N GLY A 116 4.23 -11.40 13.96
CA GLY A 116 3.29 -12.39 13.42
C GLY A 116 2.89 -12.15 11.97
N ARG A 117 3.63 -11.32 11.23
CA ARG A 117 3.46 -11.04 9.80
C ARG A 117 4.73 -11.41 9.03
N LEU A 118 4.56 -11.76 7.77
CA LEU A 118 5.63 -12.20 6.87
C LEU A 118 6.00 -11.08 5.90
N TYR A 119 7.28 -10.71 5.86
CA TYR A 119 7.85 -9.70 4.98
C TYR A 119 8.90 -10.34 4.07
N LEU A 120 9.01 -9.88 2.82
CA LEU A 120 10.04 -10.33 1.89
C LEU A 120 10.78 -9.14 1.26
N PHE A 121 12.07 -9.32 1.01
CA PHE A 121 12.93 -8.28 0.45
C PHE A 121 13.74 -8.78 -0.76
N PRO A 122 14.10 -7.90 -1.71
CA PRO A 122 14.79 -8.31 -2.94
C PRO A 122 16.28 -8.62 -2.69
N SER A 123 16.84 -8.17 -1.56
CA SER A 123 18.21 -8.41 -1.15
C SER A 123 18.39 -8.32 0.36
N GLU A 124 19.46 -8.95 0.87
CA GLU A 124 19.88 -8.87 2.27
C GLU A 124 20.08 -7.41 2.75
N GLY A 125 20.64 -6.54 1.90
CA GLY A 125 20.84 -5.13 2.26
C GLY A 125 19.53 -4.37 2.48
N VAL A 126 18.46 -4.72 1.76
CA VAL A 126 17.13 -4.12 1.95
C VAL A 126 16.42 -4.76 3.15
N MET A 127 16.56 -6.07 3.32
CA MET A 127 16.12 -6.78 4.53
C MET A 127 16.70 -6.16 5.79
N LYS A 128 18.01 -5.84 5.77
CA LYS A 128 18.67 -5.19 6.91
C LYS A 128 18.03 -3.84 7.26
N LYS A 129 17.67 -3.02 6.27
CA LYS A 129 16.97 -1.75 6.50
C LYS A 129 15.66 -1.95 7.24
N PHE A 130 14.88 -2.96 6.88
CA PHE A 130 13.67 -3.32 7.61
C PHE A 130 13.99 -3.73 9.05
N THR A 131 14.96 -4.63 9.26
CA THR A 131 15.27 -5.11 10.61
C THR A 131 15.89 -4.03 11.52
N ASP A 132 16.53 -3.01 10.95
CA ASP A 132 17.11 -1.89 11.70
C ASP A 132 16.03 -0.91 12.21
N SER A 133 14.89 -0.79 11.50
CA SER A 133 13.79 0.15 11.84
C SER A 133 12.43 -0.38 11.34
N PRO A 134 11.94 -1.52 11.86
CA PRO A 134 10.76 -2.20 11.32
C PRO A 134 9.48 -1.34 11.40
N GLU A 135 9.34 -0.54 12.45
CA GLU A 135 8.21 0.36 12.70
C GLU A 135 7.91 1.32 11.54
N ASP A 136 8.93 1.69 10.76
CA ASP A 136 8.76 2.57 9.61
C ASP A 136 8.02 1.88 8.45
N PHE A 137 8.09 0.55 8.37
CA PHE A 137 7.69 -0.23 7.19
C PHE A 137 6.55 -1.23 7.46
N VAL A 138 6.21 -1.50 8.72
CA VAL A 138 5.23 -2.54 9.09
C VAL A 138 3.83 -2.27 8.55
N ASP A 139 3.44 -1.01 8.40
CA ASP A 139 2.14 -0.59 7.86
C ASP A 139 2.20 -0.06 6.42
N ALA A 140 3.25 -0.41 5.67
CA ALA A 140 3.36 -0.06 4.25
C ALA A 140 2.18 -0.53 3.39
N ASP A 141 1.48 -1.58 3.82
CA ASP A 141 0.29 -2.10 3.16
C ASP A 141 -1.03 -1.52 3.70
N LEU A 142 -1.01 -0.63 4.71
CA LEU A 142 -2.22 -0.06 5.27
C LEU A 142 -2.70 1.11 4.39
N ALA A 143 -3.75 0.87 3.62
CA ALA A 143 -4.32 1.89 2.74
C ALA A 143 -4.93 3.06 3.54
N TYR A 144 -4.76 4.27 3.00
CA TYR A 144 -5.34 5.51 3.55
C TYR A 144 -5.05 5.75 5.04
N ASP A 145 -3.88 5.32 5.52
CA ASP A 145 -3.51 5.39 6.94
C ASP A 145 -4.54 4.72 7.88
N GLY A 146 -5.23 3.69 7.39
CA GLY A 146 -6.26 2.95 8.12
C GLY A 146 -7.64 3.60 8.08
N ASN A 147 -7.81 4.71 7.36
CA ASN A 147 -9.12 5.29 7.13
C ASN A 147 -9.94 4.48 6.13
N CYS A 148 -11.25 4.51 6.33
CA CYS A 148 -12.24 3.88 5.49
C CYS A 148 -12.20 4.42 4.05
N ALA A 149 -11.72 3.61 3.10
CA ALA A 149 -11.66 3.97 1.67
C ALA A 149 -13.03 4.38 1.10
N VAL A 150 -14.08 3.63 1.44
CA VAL A 150 -15.47 3.93 1.04
C VAL A 150 -15.94 5.28 1.58
N CYS A 151 -15.60 5.59 2.83
CA CYS A 151 -16.03 6.82 3.49
C CYS A 151 -15.34 8.04 2.91
N LEU A 152 -14.05 7.91 2.59
CA LEU A 152 -13.27 8.95 1.91
C LEU A 152 -13.82 9.23 0.52
N ILE A 153 -14.09 8.18 -0.27
CA ILE A 153 -14.43 8.32 -1.69
C ILE A 153 -15.91 8.70 -1.88
N ASP A 154 -16.84 8.08 -1.16
CA ASP A 154 -18.27 8.37 -1.33
C ASP A 154 -18.76 9.50 -0.41
N GLY A 155 -18.21 9.58 0.80
CA GLY A 155 -18.66 10.49 1.85
C GLY A 155 -17.83 11.77 1.98
N GLY A 156 -16.62 11.80 1.39
CA GLY A 156 -15.70 12.93 1.49
C GLY A 156 -15.17 13.21 2.90
N ALA A 157 -15.24 12.23 3.81
CA ALA A 157 -14.85 12.39 5.21
C ALA A 157 -13.97 11.25 5.72
N GLU A 158 -12.98 11.60 6.54
CA GLU A 158 -12.17 10.65 7.27
C GLU A 158 -13.03 9.91 8.30
N ASN A 159 -12.92 8.58 8.29
CA ASN A 159 -13.52 7.74 9.29
C ASN A 159 -12.58 6.56 9.56
N PRO A 160 -11.94 6.51 10.73
CA PRO A 160 -10.99 5.46 11.05
C PRO A 160 -11.63 4.08 10.94
N GLY A 161 -10.96 3.19 10.22
CA GLY A 161 -11.31 1.79 10.18
C GLY A 161 -10.96 1.08 11.48
N LYS A 162 -11.43 -0.16 11.59
CA LYS A 162 -11.05 -1.07 12.67
C LYS A 162 -10.44 -2.33 12.09
N ALA A 163 -9.41 -2.85 12.75
CA ALA A 163 -8.76 -4.09 12.34
C ALA A 163 -9.72 -5.29 12.21
N GLU A 164 -10.81 -5.31 13.00
CA GLU A 164 -11.85 -6.34 12.95
C GLU A 164 -12.62 -6.36 11.61
N PHE A 165 -12.64 -5.25 10.86
CA PHE A 165 -13.27 -5.13 9.55
C PHE A 165 -12.19 -4.78 8.51
N THR A 166 -11.31 -5.73 8.23
CA THR A 166 -10.22 -5.57 7.25
C THR A 166 -10.50 -6.37 5.98
N ALA A 167 -10.42 -5.73 4.82
CA ALA A 167 -10.36 -6.39 3.52
C ALA A 167 -8.94 -6.30 2.93
N HIS A 168 -8.60 -7.23 2.05
CA HIS A 168 -7.33 -7.24 1.32
C HIS A 168 -7.62 -7.16 -0.17
N TYR A 169 -6.87 -6.33 -0.87
CA TYR A 169 -6.95 -6.22 -2.31
C TYR A 169 -5.61 -5.76 -2.90
N LYS A 170 -5.04 -6.59 -3.77
CA LYS A 170 -3.74 -6.37 -4.44
C LYS A 170 -2.58 -6.16 -3.46
N GLY A 171 -2.57 -6.90 -2.37
CA GLY A 171 -1.56 -6.84 -1.31
C GLY A 171 -1.75 -5.68 -0.34
N MET A 172 -2.77 -4.83 -0.52
CA MET A 172 -3.09 -3.72 0.37
C MET A 172 -4.19 -4.13 1.37
N ARG A 173 -4.06 -3.68 2.61
CA ARG A 173 -5.03 -3.80 3.69
C ARG A 173 -5.90 -2.56 3.78
N TYR A 174 -7.21 -2.75 3.78
CA TYR A 174 -8.21 -1.68 3.92
C TYR A 174 -9.04 -1.95 5.17
N GLN A 175 -9.16 -0.95 6.05
CA GLN A 175 -9.91 -1.08 7.30
C GLN A 175 -11.20 -0.27 7.24
N PHE A 176 -12.26 -0.81 7.84
CA PHE A 176 -13.58 -0.20 7.82
C PHE A 176 -14.15 -0.03 9.24
N PRO A 177 -15.03 0.95 9.47
CA PRO A 177 -15.64 1.15 10.79
C PRO A 177 -16.63 0.04 11.17
N ASN A 178 -17.19 -0.65 10.15
CA ASN A 178 -18.17 -1.72 10.29
C ASN A 178 -18.19 -2.65 9.06
N ALA A 179 -18.80 -3.83 9.24
CA ALA A 179 -18.92 -4.86 8.22
C ALA A 179 -19.70 -4.44 6.95
N ALA A 180 -20.64 -3.49 7.04
CA ALA A 180 -21.40 -3.06 5.88
C ALA A 180 -20.53 -2.29 4.88
N LEU A 181 -19.64 -1.43 5.38
CA LEU A 181 -18.67 -0.70 4.56
C LEU A 181 -17.59 -1.62 4.00
N GLN A 182 -17.11 -2.58 4.79
CA GLN A 182 -16.21 -3.62 4.30
C GLN A 182 -16.83 -4.39 3.13
N LYS A 183 -18.07 -4.87 3.29
CA LYS A 183 -18.77 -5.58 2.22
C LYS A 183 -18.94 -4.73 0.97
N LYS A 184 -19.27 -3.44 1.12
CA LYS A 184 -19.39 -2.51 -0.01
C LYS A 184 -18.06 -2.37 -0.76
N PHE A 185 -16.93 -2.36 -0.05
CA PHE A 185 -15.62 -2.39 -0.67
C PHE A 185 -15.40 -3.70 -1.44
N GLU A 186 -15.65 -4.85 -0.81
CA GLU A 186 -15.43 -6.17 -1.41
C GLU A 186 -16.28 -6.43 -2.66
N GLU A 187 -17.46 -5.81 -2.77
CA GLU A 187 -18.32 -5.88 -3.96
C GLU A 187 -17.72 -5.16 -5.18
N SER A 188 -16.85 -4.17 -4.98
CA SER A 188 -16.25 -3.38 -6.05
C SER A 188 -14.93 -2.75 -5.60
N PRO A 189 -13.90 -3.55 -5.28
CA PRO A 189 -12.71 -3.07 -4.58
C PRO A 189 -11.88 -2.12 -5.44
N ALA A 190 -11.84 -2.36 -6.76
CA ALA A 190 -11.10 -1.52 -7.71
C ALA A 190 -11.54 -0.05 -7.70
N GLN A 191 -12.80 0.27 -7.34
CA GLN A 191 -13.26 1.66 -7.30
C GLN A 191 -12.70 2.42 -6.08
N TYR A 192 -12.36 1.69 -5.02
CA TYR A 192 -11.89 2.25 -3.75
C TYR A 192 -10.42 1.98 -3.46
N ALA A 193 -9.78 1.16 -4.29
CA ALA A 193 -8.39 0.78 -4.10
C ALA A 193 -7.48 1.99 -4.28
N VAL A 194 -6.36 2.00 -3.54
CA VAL A 194 -5.25 2.86 -3.91
C VAL A 194 -4.86 2.53 -5.35
N LYS A 195 -4.69 3.56 -6.18
CA LYS A 195 -4.27 3.34 -7.55
C LYS A 195 -2.81 2.93 -7.53
N ASP A 196 -2.48 1.84 -8.22
CA ASP A 196 -1.10 1.39 -8.39
C ASP A 196 -0.37 2.47 -9.22
N GLU A 197 0.37 3.36 -8.57
CA GLU A 197 0.89 4.55 -9.23
C GLU A 197 2.43 4.48 -9.38
N ALA A 198 2.86 4.07 -10.57
CA ALA A 198 4.03 4.66 -11.25
C ALA A 198 3.82 6.16 -11.58
N GLU A 199 2.74 6.77 -11.09
CA GLU A 199 2.35 8.17 -11.24
C GLU A 199 2.01 8.84 -9.90
N ALA A 200 2.55 8.35 -8.77
CA ALA A 200 2.41 8.96 -7.45
C ALA A 200 3.47 10.05 -7.29
N LYS A 201 3.45 11.01 -8.23
CA LYS A 201 3.92 12.35 -7.94
C LYS A 201 2.68 13.15 -7.58
N THR A 202 2.80 13.92 -6.49
CA THR A 202 1.79 14.84 -5.95
C THR A 202 0.62 14.18 -5.20
N SER A 203 0.92 13.47 -4.10
CA SER A 203 0.15 13.50 -2.83
C SER A 203 0.60 12.38 -1.90
N SER A 204 1.90 12.31 -1.58
CA SER A 204 2.37 11.52 -0.45
C SER A 204 2.28 12.40 0.81
N THR A 205 1.12 12.36 1.46
CA THR A 205 1.04 12.69 2.89
C THR A 205 1.89 11.65 3.61
N PRO A 206 2.99 12.02 4.28
CA PRO A 206 3.74 11.12 5.14
C PRO A 206 2.86 10.74 6.35
N LYS A 207 2.95 9.47 6.75
CA LYS A 207 2.36 8.87 7.95
C LYS A 207 2.21 9.87 9.10
N SER A 208 1.02 9.88 9.70
CA SER A 208 0.65 10.67 10.87
C SER A 208 1.63 10.49 12.04
N GLY A 209 2.72 11.26 12.06
CA GLY A 209 3.44 11.49 13.29
C GLY A 209 2.76 12.59 14.09
N LYS A 210 2.79 12.41 15.42
CA LYS A 210 2.24 13.31 16.44
C LYS A 210 2.32 14.77 15.99
N THR A 211 1.15 15.42 15.85
CA THR A 211 1.10 16.86 15.56
C THR A 211 1.72 17.64 16.72
N VAL A 212 2.58 18.59 16.40
CA VAL A 212 3.22 19.50 17.35
C VAL A 212 2.90 20.94 16.98
N SER A 213 2.78 21.78 18.01
CA SER A 213 2.73 23.23 17.90
C SER A 213 3.91 23.79 18.69
N ILE A 214 4.79 24.52 18.02
CA ILE A 214 6.03 25.06 18.59
C ILE A 214 6.14 26.55 18.30
N GLU A 215 6.86 27.26 19.17
CA GLU A 215 7.36 28.61 18.90
C GLU A 215 8.87 28.65 19.13
N GLY A 216 9.60 29.26 18.21
CA GLY A 216 11.05 29.37 18.31
C GLY A 216 11.61 30.37 17.31
N ARG A 217 12.92 30.63 17.36
CA ARG A 217 13.57 31.49 16.35
C ARG A 217 13.87 30.71 15.08
N SER A 218 13.79 31.36 13.93
CA SER A 218 14.30 30.83 12.68
C SER A 218 15.83 30.70 12.71
N ALA A 219 16.33 29.70 11.98
CA ALA A 219 17.75 29.42 11.81
C ALA A 219 18.00 28.70 10.48
N CYS A 220 19.24 28.76 9.97
CA CYS A 220 19.66 27.92 8.86
C CYS A 220 20.10 26.54 9.37
N ALA A 221 19.36 25.48 9.02
CA ALA A 221 19.61 24.12 9.53
C ALA A 221 21.02 23.60 9.17
N GLY A 222 21.40 23.71 7.90
CA GLY A 222 22.68 23.25 7.37
C GLY A 222 23.85 24.15 7.77
N CYS A 223 23.60 25.43 8.02
CA CYS A 223 24.65 26.37 8.40
C CYS A 223 25.03 26.22 9.88
N GLU A 224 24.03 26.30 10.77
CA GLU A 224 24.21 26.32 12.22
C GLU A 224 24.38 24.90 12.79
N PHE A 225 23.60 23.94 12.29
CA PHE A 225 23.51 22.61 12.92
C PHE A 225 24.12 21.48 12.08
N LYS A 226 24.52 21.77 10.84
CA LYS A 226 25.00 20.76 9.87
C LYS A 226 23.96 19.65 9.62
N VAL A 227 22.68 19.99 9.74
CA VAL A 227 21.53 19.10 9.49
C VAL A 227 20.81 19.53 8.22
N ARG A 228 20.26 18.57 7.47
CA ARG A 228 19.55 18.81 6.20
C ARG A 228 18.09 18.35 6.28
N PRO A 229 17.19 18.92 5.46
CA PRO A 229 15.87 18.35 5.23
C PRO A 229 15.98 16.93 4.66
N THR A 230 15.03 16.07 4.99
CA THR A 230 14.98 14.68 4.54
C THR A 230 14.46 14.60 3.11
N LEU A 231 13.47 15.43 2.77
CA LEU A 231 12.83 15.41 1.44
C LEU A 231 13.65 16.14 0.37
N ASN A 232 14.51 17.07 0.78
CA ASN A 232 15.44 17.75 -0.13
C ASN A 232 16.80 18.01 0.55
N PRO A 233 17.72 17.02 0.53
CA PRO A 233 19.02 17.11 1.23
C PRO A 233 19.99 18.16 0.68
N GLU A 234 19.80 18.61 -0.55
CA GLU A 234 20.65 19.63 -1.19
C GLU A 234 20.42 21.02 -0.58
N GLU A 235 19.20 21.27 -0.08
CA GLU A 235 18.82 22.54 0.53
C GLU A 235 19.44 22.73 1.91
N LEU A 236 19.76 23.98 2.24
CA LEU A 236 20.30 24.34 3.55
C LEU A 236 19.26 24.18 4.67
N GLY A 237 17.97 24.26 4.34
CA GLY A 237 16.89 23.97 5.28
C GLY A 237 16.58 25.10 6.26
N LEU A 238 15.31 25.18 6.67
CA LEU A 238 14.83 26.05 7.74
C LEU A 238 14.78 25.25 9.04
N ALA A 239 15.39 25.79 10.09
CA ALA A 239 15.26 25.29 11.45
C ALA A 239 14.45 26.26 12.32
N VAL A 240 13.69 25.72 13.26
CA VAL A 240 13.04 26.45 14.35
C VAL A 240 13.67 26.00 15.66
N VAL A 241 14.36 26.92 16.33
CA VAL A 241 15.09 26.67 17.56
C VAL A 241 14.20 27.07 18.74
N VAL A 242 13.68 26.07 19.45
CA VAL A 242 12.88 26.26 20.68
C VAL A 242 13.81 26.37 21.89
N SER A 243 14.83 25.51 21.94
CA SER A 243 15.89 25.51 22.95
C SER A 243 17.16 24.84 22.41
N ASP A 244 18.25 24.81 23.19
CA ASP A 244 19.51 24.14 22.80
C ASP A 244 19.37 22.63 22.59
N THR A 245 18.31 22.04 23.15
CA THR A 245 17.99 20.61 23.10
C THR A 245 16.77 20.29 22.23
N GLU A 246 16.09 21.29 21.69
CA GLU A 246 14.87 21.12 20.89
C GLU A 246 14.93 22.00 19.63
N ILE A 247 15.32 21.37 18.52
CA ILE A 247 15.47 22.00 17.22
C ILE A 247 14.61 21.27 16.21
N TYR A 248 13.77 22.00 15.49
CA TYR A 248 12.86 21.45 14.52
C TYR A 248 13.29 21.80 13.10
N ILE A 249 13.32 20.82 12.20
CA ILE A 249 13.67 21.02 10.79
C ILE A 249 12.38 21.02 9.98
N ILE A 250 12.13 22.11 9.25
CA ILE A 250 10.89 22.31 8.50
C ILE A 250 11.07 21.79 7.08
N GLU A 251 10.40 20.68 6.76
CA GLU A 251 10.43 20.12 5.41
C GLU A 251 9.75 21.06 4.41
N LYS A 252 10.24 21.03 3.15
CA LYS A 252 9.68 21.81 2.03
C LYS A 252 9.55 23.33 2.27
N ALA A 253 10.24 23.88 3.27
CA ALA A 253 10.11 25.31 3.63
C ALA A 253 10.43 26.26 2.46
N HIS A 254 11.43 25.91 1.64
CA HIS A 254 11.80 26.67 0.43
C HIS A 254 10.68 26.73 -0.63
N GLU A 255 9.82 25.70 -0.70
CA GLU A 255 8.72 25.61 -1.67
C GLU A 255 7.48 26.35 -1.15
N SER A 256 7.08 26.08 0.09
CA SER A 256 5.80 26.54 0.63
C SER A 256 5.88 27.86 1.40
N TYR A 257 7.07 28.23 1.87
CA TYR A 257 7.30 29.41 2.72
C TYR A 257 8.55 30.17 2.28
N SER A 258 8.71 30.38 0.97
CA SER A 258 9.92 30.96 0.35
C SER A 258 10.42 32.23 1.04
N LYS A 259 9.54 33.17 1.39
CA LYS A 259 9.92 34.37 2.13
C LYS A 259 10.53 34.06 3.50
N ILE A 260 9.88 33.20 4.29
CA ILE A 260 10.38 32.80 5.62
C ILE A 260 11.69 32.00 5.47
N TYR A 261 11.79 31.20 4.40
CA TYR A 261 12.99 30.46 4.08
C TYR A 261 14.15 31.41 3.76
N ASP A 262 13.95 32.44 2.95
CA ASP A 262 14.98 33.42 2.63
C ASP A 262 15.39 34.23 3.86
N ASP A 263 14.42 34.60 4.71
CA ASP A 263 14.63 35.33 5.97
C ASP A 263 15.11 34.43 7.13
N ARG A 264 15.42 33.15 6.89
CA ARG A 264 15.75 32.16 7.95
C ARG A 264 16.99 32.51 8.78
N PHE A 265 17.82 33.42 8.28
CA PHE A 265 19.03 33.88 8.94
C PHE A 265 18.78 34.99 9.98
N ASP A 266 17.60 35.60 9.95
CA ASP A 266 17.29 36.81 10.71
C ASP A 266 16.79 36.54 12.14
N SER A 267 16.80 35.27 12.57
CA SER A 267 16.30 34.86 13.90
C SER A 267 14.87 35.31 14.20
N VAL A 268 14.03 35.33 13.18
CA VAL A 268 12.62 35.72 13.25
C VAL A 268 11.88 34.75 14.17
N LYS A 269 11.01 35.27 15.04
CA LYS A 269 10.16 34.42 15.88
C LYS A 269 9.10 33.76 14.99
N LEU A 270 9.08 32.43 14.97
CA LEU A 270 8.14 31.63 14.19
C LEU A 270 7.23 30.83 15.11
N ALA A 271 5.96 30.76 14.75
CA ALA A 271 5.01 29.78 15.26
C ALA A 271 4.80 28.72 14.17
N VAL A 272 5.00 27.45 14.52
CA VAL A 272 4.88 26.34 13.59
C VAL A 272 3.97 25.27 14.14
N LYS A 273 3.01 24.85 13.32
CA LYS A 273 2.22 23.66 13.54
C LYS A 273 2.53 22.66 12.43
N GLY A 274 2.79 21.41 12.78
CA GLY A 274 3.13 20.39 11.80
C GLY A 274 3.10 18.99 12.37
N LYS A 275 3.19 18.01 11.46
CA LYS A 275 3.28 16.59 11.80
C LYS A 275 4.75 16.20 11.93
N VAL A 276 5.10 15.51 13.01
CA VAL A 276 6.46 14.97 13.16
C VAL A 276 6.69 13.87 12.13
N LEU A 277 7.80 13.93 11.42
CA LEU A 277 8.19 12.88 10.47
C LEU A 277 9.23 11.95 11.07
N LYS A 278 10.21 12.54 11.75
CA LYS A 278 11.34 11.82 12.33
C LYS A 278 11.90 12.58 13.51
N LYS A 279 12.45 11.87 14.50
CA LYS A 279 13.26 12.45 15.57
C LYS A 279 14.61 11.75 15.65
N GLU A 280 15.69 12.53 15.72
CA GLU A 280 17.05 12.02 15.88
C GLU A 280 17.82 12.91 16.86
N GLY A 281 18.06 12.40 18.07
CA GLY A 281 18.64 13.17 19.16
C GLY A 281 17.80 14.42 19.48
N ARG A 282 18.42 15.60 19.34
CA ARG A 282 17.79 16.92 19.57
C ARG A 282 17.04 17.49 18.35
N TYR A 283 17.08 16.79 17.21
CA TYR A 283 16.47 17.25 15.97
C TYR A 283 15.15 16.54 15.72
N THR A 284 14.14 17.29 15.32
CA THR A 284 12.83 16.75 14.93
C THR A 284 12.45 17.31 13.57
N TRP A 285 12.30 16.46 12.56
CA TRP A 285 11.82 16.86 11.24
C TRP A 285 10.31 16.90 11.28
N ILE A 286 9.74 17.98 10.77
CA ILE A 286 8.31 18.17 10.73
C ILE A 286 7.86 18.54 9.32
N GLU A 287 6.76 17.95 8.89
CA GLU A 287 6.02 18.48 7.75
C GLU A 287 5.11 19.61 8.25
N PRO A 288 5.31 20.84 7.75
CA PRO A 288 4.53 21.98 8.22
C PRO A 288 3.08 21.90 7.74
N GLU A 289 2.14 22.01 8.68
CA GLU A 289 0.75 22.37 8.37
C GLU A 289 0.61 23.89 8.25
N ASN A 290 1.33 24.63 9.11
CA ASN A 290 1.36 26.09 9.09
C ASN A 290 2.67 26.62 9.69
N VAL A 291 3.26 27.64 9.06
CA VAL A 291 4.40 28.42 9.55
C VAL A 291 4.04 29.90 9.45
N THR A 292 4.00 30.59 10.59
CA THR A 292 3.78 32.04 10.63
C THR A 292 4.86 32.76 11.41
N VAL A 293 5.07 34.03 11.08
CA VAL A 293 5.87 34.93 11.93
C VAL A 293 5.02 35.28 13.16
N ALA A 294 5.52 34.92 14.33
CA ALA A 294 4.91 35.26 15.60
C ALA A 294 5.20 36.73 15.95
N GLN A 295 4.21 37.38 16.55
CA GLN A 295 4.34 38.75 17.08
C GLN A 295 5.09 38.76 18.42
#